data_AF-A0A2H0MW93-F1
#
_entry.id   AF-A0A2H0MW93-F1
#
_cell.length_a   1.000
_cell.length_b   1.000
_cell.length_c   1.000
_cell.angle_alpha   90.00
_cell.angle_beta   90.00
_cell.angle_gamma   90.00
#
_symmetry.space_group_name_H-M   'P 1'
#
loop_
_entity.id
_entity.type
_entity.pdbx_description
1 polymer ?
#
loop_
_entity_poly.entity_id
_entity_poly.type
_entity_poly.pdbx_seq_one_letter_code
_entity_poly.pdbx_strand_id
1 'polypeptide(L)'
;MSERMETLRLLYLAIGPGIAIAVFIFYSNKLDRGPGTLAIKSFFLGGLAVFPSHYFEGVVEGVLGMQELQSIDAPLYWPKTLFYAFFGVALAEEFCKFLFLKAFICDDREFDEPFDGIIYGAMVGCGFATIENIMYVLPQGQEVGIIRMLTAVPGHAFFGVILGYFIGRAKFSINGARHSFNGLALVIALHGLYDTAAFSNTIGSYYLMFAIVFLGIYLGLKAKRELEKLATVIQFSAKQFFPLKGPEKKVPLHLKDIRCLLSKGKLIPEDNLIDKKSGKIKSIREIFSTKMISQYRSLPRIPFSGFPVKLFLIFYQLTFGLYLYFWYLGNYRDFASYKKLKINPELRALSLFILTILPYFFYRIAPNALGMQRASPEMDIFFNLAMAGIETVFLYFQFKMFARFLKNKLEKPFSITLIICLFFILSALKKTLPQTVPYYLIWEILLIFLQGGVLAIVQNDLNLYWKAEDKTTPANHQDKLAPLKV
;
A
#
# COMPACT_ATOMS: atom_id res chain seq x y z
N MET A 1 -35.75 -10.74 -19.23
CA MET A 1 -34.44 -11.34 -18.87
C MET A 1 -34.58 -11.88 -17.45
N SER A 2 -34.17 -13.12 -17.16
CA SER A 2 -34.28 -13.64 -15.78
C SER A 2 -33.37 -12.86 -14.84
N GLU A 3 -33.76 -12.67 -13.58
CA GLU A 3 -32.98 -11.98 -12.54
C GLU A 3 -31.51 -12.43 -12.48
N ARG A 4 -31.26 -13.74 -12.57
CA ARG A 4 -29.91 -14.31 -12.64
C ARG A 4 -29.07 -13.81 -13.83
N MET A 5 -29.70 -13.64 -14.99
CA MET A 5 -29.03 -13.14 -16.21
C MET A 5 -28.74 -11.63 -16.10
N GLU A 6 -29.60 -10.88 -15.40
CA GLU A 6 -29.36 -9.47 -15.11
C GLU A 6 -28.17 -9.30 -14.15
N THR A 7 -28.12 -10.07 -13.06
CA THR A 7 -26.98 -10.06 -12.12
C THR A 7 -25.67 -10.41 -12.84
N LEU A 8 -25.67 -11.43 -13.70
CA LEU A 8 -24.48 -11.80 -14.48
C LEU A 8 -24.04 -10.68 -15.43
N ARG A 9 -24.98 -9.98 -16.06
CA ARG A 9 -24.70 -8.83 -16.93
C ARG A 9 -24.07 -7.67 -16.14
N LEU A 10 -24.60 -7.35 -14.97
CA LEU A 10 -24.08 -6.30 -14.09
C LEU A 10 -22.68 -6.66 -13.56
N LEU A 11 -22.45 -7.91 -13.17
CA LEU A 11 -21.12 -8.39 -12.78
C LEU A 11 -20.12 -8.27 -13.92
N TYR A 12 -20.51 -8.62 -15.15
CA TYR A 12 -19.64 -8.47 -16.32
C TYR A 12 -19.27 -6.99 -16.56
N LEU A 13 -20.26 -6.09 -16.49
CA LEU A 13 -20.04 -4.65 -16.64
C LEU A 13 -19.17 -4.08 -15.50
N ALA A 14 -19.31 -4.61 -14.29
CA ALA A 14 -18.54 -4.19 -13.13
C ALA A 14 -17.07 -4.64 -13.23
N ILE A 15 -16.83 -5.90 -13.61
CA ILE A 15 -15.53 -6.56 -13.55
C ILE A 15 -14.72 -6.37 -14.84
N GLY A 16 -15.37 -6.50 -15.99
CA GLY A 16 -14.74 -6.55 -17.31
C GLY A 16 -13.78 -5.38 -17.58
N PRO A 17 -14.19 -4.11 -17.37
CA PRO A 17 -13.32 -2.96 -17.64
C PRO A 17 -12.04 -2.94 -16.81
N GLY A 18 -12.12 -3.28 -15.51
CA GLY A 18 -10.96 -3.29 -14.62
C GLY A 18 -9.93 -4.35 -15.04
N ILE A 19 -10.39 -5.55 -15.38
CA ILE A 19 -9.52 -6.62 -15.91
C ILE A 19 -8.96 -6.23 -17.28
N ALA A 20 -9.77 -5.67 -18.18
CA ALA A 20 -9.34 -5.30 -19.53
C ALA A 20 -8.22 -4.25 -19.51
N ILE A 21 -8.35 -3.22 -18.66
CA ILE A 21 -7.30 -2.19 -18.51
C ILE A 21 -6.05 -2.78 -17.85
N ALA A 22 -6.19 -3.64 -16.84
CA ALA A 22 -5.05 -4.34 -16.22
C ALA A 22 -4.28 -5.16 -17.26
N VAL A 23 -4.98 -5.98 -18.06
CA VAL A 23 -4.38 -6.75 -19.15
C VAL A 23 -3.70 -5.83 -20.15
N PHE A 24 -4.37 -4.77 -20.61
CA PHE A 24 -3.80 -3.81 -21.56
C PHE A 24 -2.50 -3.19 -21.03
N ILE A 25 -2.47 -2.71 -19.78
CA ILE A 25 -1.28 -2.09 -19.19
C ILE A 25 -0.16 -3.11 -19.05
N PHE A 26 -0.45 -4.33 -18.57
CA PHE A 26 0.54 -5.39 -18.42
C PHE A 26 1.20 -5.75 -19.76
N TYR A 27 0.41 -5.88 -20.83
CA TYR A 27 0.93 -6.17 -22.18
C TYR A 27 1.52 -4.95 -22.90
N SER A 28 1.28 -3.74 -22.43
CA SER A 28 1.86 -2.51 -22.98
C SER A 28 3.36 -2.32 -22.67
N ASN A 29 3.92 -3.17 -21.81
CA ASN A 29 5.34 -3.18 -21.49
C ASN A 29 6.13 -3.92 -22.59
N LYS A 30 6.98 -3.17 -23.30
CA LYS A 30 7.75 -3.66 -24.46
C LYS A 30 9.16 -4.12 -24.09
N LEU A 31 9.66 -3.80 -22.89
CA LEU A 31 11.08 -3.85 -22.55
C LEU A 31 11.44 -5.11 -21.76
N ASP A 32 10.67 -5.42 -20.71
CA ASP A 32 10.79 -6.68 -19.97
C ASP A 32 9.49 -6.92 -19.23
N ARG A 33 8.85 -8.07 -19.43
CA ARG A 33 7.63 -8.39 -18.68
C ARG A 33 8.07 -8.87 -17.33
N GLY A 34 8.06 -7.97 -16.35
CA GLY A 34 8.15 -8.34 -14.93
C GLY A 34 7.21 -9.52 -14.64
N PRO A 35 7.53 -10.34 -13.64
CA PRO A 35 6.84 -11.60 -13.39
C PRO A 35 5.34 -11.39 -13.20
N GLY A 36 4.55 -12.11 -14.02
CA GLY A 36 3.09 -12.00 -14.01
C GLY A 36 2.47 -12.30 -12.64
N THR A 37 3.15 -13.11 -11.81
CA THR A 37 2.70 -13.43 -10.45
C THR A 37 2.60 -12.20 -9.55
N LEU A 38 3.60 -11.30 -9.57
CA LEU A 38 3.58 -10.09 -8.74
C LEU A 38 2.55 -9.07 -9.26
N ALA A 39 2.35 -9.01 -10.58
CA ALA A 39 1.28 -8.20 -11.18
C ALA A 39 -0.12 -8.69 -10.75
N ILE A 40 -0.37 -10.00 -10.81
CA ILE A 40 -1.63 -10.60 -10.34
C ILE A 40 -1.82 -10.37 -8.84
N LYS A 41 -0.78 -10.58 -8.04
CA LYS A 41 -0.79 -10.29 -6.59
C LYS A 41 -1.15 -8.82 -6.33
N SER A 42 -0.56 -7.90 -7.08
CA SER A 42 -0.85 -6.45 -6.99
C SER A 42 -2.31 -6.13 -7.29
N PHE A 43 -2.91 -6.79 -8.29
CA PHE A 43 -4.33 -6.63 -8.61
C PHE A 43 -5.23 -7.04 -7.43
N PHE A 44 -5.03 -8.25 -6.88
CA PHE A 44 -5.83 -8.69 -5.75
C PHE A 44 -5.62 -7.84 -4.50
N LEU A 45 -4.38 -7.37 -4.24
CA LEU A 45 -4.10 -6.43 -3.15
C LEU A 45 -4.82 -5.09 -3.34
N GLY A 46 -4.94 -4.60 -4.57
CA GLY A 46 -5.77 -3.44 -4.88
C GLY A 46 -7.23 -3.64 -4.54
N GLY A 47 -7.81 -4.78 -4.93
CA GLY A 47 -9.18 -5.13 -4.58
C GLY A 47 -9.41 -5.25 -3.07
N LEU A 48 -8.41 -5.79 -2.35
CA LEU A 48 -8.45 -5.85 -0.89
C LEU A 48 -8.38 -4.46 -0.24
N ALA A 49 -7.71 -3.49 -0.88
CA ALA A 49 -7.61 -2.14 -0.33
C ALA A 49 -8.96 -1.39 -0.31
N VAL A 50 -9.97 -1.83 -1.06
CA VAL A 50 -11.33 -1.26 -1.03
C VAL A 50 -11.97 -1.38 0.35
N PHE A 51 -11.86 -2.54 1.00
CA PHE A 51 -12.57 -2.80 2.25
C PHE A 51 -12.21 -1.82 3.39
N PRO A 52 -10.92 -1.52 3.66
CA PRO A 52 -10.58 -0.56 4.71
C PRO A 52 -10.84 0.89 4.31
N SER A 53 -10.74 1.24 3.02
CA SER A 53 -11.15 2.56 2.53
C SER A 53 -12.64 2.78 2.75
N HIS A 54 -13.46 1.82 2.35
CA HIS A 54 -14.91 1.90 2.51
C HIS A 54 -15.36 1.90 3.98
N TYR A 55 -14.68 1.13 4.84
CA TYR A 55 -14.92 1.22 6.29
C TYR A 55 -14.68 2.66 6.80
N PHE A 56 -13.60 3.29 6.36
CA PHE A 56 -13.29 4.66 6.76
C PHE A 56 -14.31 5.66 6.23
N GLU A 57 -14.67 5.56 4.95
CA GLU A 57 -15.69 6.40 4.31
C GLU A 57 -16.99 6.37 5.13
N GLY A 58 -17.48 5.18 5.49
CA GLY A 58 -18.71 5.04 6.28
C GLY A 58 -18.61 5.61 7.70
N VAL A 59 -17.43 5.55 8.33
CA VAL A 59 -17.18 6.24 9.61
C VAL A 59 -17.28 7.75 9.41
N VAL A 60 -16.57 8.30 8.42
CA VAL A 60 -16.56 9.74 8.14
C VAL A 60 -17.96 10.25 7.74
N GLU A 61 -18.70 9.48 6.96
CA GLU A 61 -20.05 9.80 6.52
C GLU A 61 -21.02 9.96 7.71
N GLY A 62 -21.06 8.96 8.60
CA GLY A 62 -21.90 9.00 9.79
C GLY A 62 -21.50 10.11 10.77
N VAL A 63 -20.21 10.42 10.82
CA VAL A 63 -19.61 11.48 11.63
C VAL A 63 -19.95 12.88 11.15
N LEU A 64 -19.89 13.11 9.84
CA LEU A 64 -20.14 14.42 9.23
C LEU A 64 -21.65 14.70 9.06
N GLY A 65 -22.51 13.74 9.42
CA GLY A 65 -23.96 13.83 9.22
C GLY A 65 -24.31 13.93 7.74
N MET A 66 -23.54 13.29 6.85
CA MET A 66 -23.70 13.44 5.40
C MET A 66 -25.02 12.87 4.88
N GLN A 67 -25.75 12.10 5.70
CA GLN A 67 -27.12 11.68 5.40
C GLN A 67 -28.09 12.87 5.23
N GLU A 68 -27.76 14.05 5.79
CA GLU A 68 -28.55 15.28 5.68
C GLU A 68 -28.18 16.16 4.46
N LEU A 69 -27.17 15.77 3.65
CA LEU A 69 -26.66 16.55 2.50
C LEU A 69 -27.37 16.27 1.17
N GLN A 70 -28.64 15.87 1.22
CA GLN A 70 -29.39 15.51 0.01
C GLN A 70 -29.87 16.72 -0.80
N SER A 71 -29.79 17.95 -0.27
CA SER A 71 -30.13 19.16 -1.01
C SER A 71 -28.92 20.08 -1.20
N ILE A 72 -28.71 20.51 -2.45
CA ILE A 72 -27.71 21.55 -2.80
C ILE A 72 -27.95 22.85 -2.03
N ASP A 73 -29.20 23.10 -1.62
CA ASP A 73 -29.61 24.27 -0.86
C ASP A 73 -29.28 24.17 0.65
N ALA A 74 -28.76 23.04 1.12
CA ALA A 74 -28.37 22.88 2.50
C ALA A 74 -27.22 23.84 2.88
N PRO A 75 -27.26 24.48 4.07
CA PRO A 75 -26.15 25.26 4.57
C PRO A 75 -24.85 24.43 4.57
N LEU A 76 -23.76 25.04 4.10
CA LEU A 76 -22.43 24.42 4.02
C LEU A 76 -22.33 23.20 3.08
N TYR A 77 -23.27 23.02 2.11
CA TYR A 77 -23.21 21.95 1.12
C TYR A 77 -21.81 21.81 0.49
N TRP A 78 -21.33 22.86 -0.19
CA TRP A 78 -20.04 22.81 -0.88
C TRP A 78 -18.84 22.58 0.04
N PRO A 79 -18.67 23.29 1.18
CA PRO A 79 -17.61 22.99 2.15
C PRO A 79 -17.61 21.54 2.64
N LYS A 80 -18.79 20.98 2.98
CA LYS A 80 -18.90 19.60 3.45
C LYS A 80 -18.60 18.60 2.33
N THR A 81 -19.13 18.82 1.11
CA THR A 81 -18.86 17.98 -0.06
C THR A 81 -17.38 17.96 -0.42
N LEU A 82 -16.71 19.11 -0.45
CA LEU A 82 -15.27 19.20 -0.70
C LEU A 82 -14.46 18.48 0.39
N PHE A 83 -14.81 18.70 1.66
CA PHE A 83 -14.12 18.04 2.76
C PHE A 83 -14.27 16.51 2.66
N TYR A 84 -15.49 16.03 2.42
CA TYR A 84 -15.76 14.60 2.29
C TYR A 84 -15.06 13.99 1.07
N ALA A 85 -15.13 14.64 -0.10
CA ALA A 85 -14.47 14.18 -1.32
C ALA A 85 -12.95 14.02 -1.14
N PHE A 86 -12.28 15.03 -0.56
CA PHE A 86 -10.82 14.98 -0.43
C PHE A 86 -10.35 14.16 0.77
N PHE A 87 -10.98 14.31 1.94
CA PHE A 87 -10.49 13.73 3.20
C PHE A 87 -11.26 12.49 3.64
N GLY A 88 -12.53 12.35 3.23
CA GLY A 88 -13.36 11.18 3.51
C GLY A 88 -13.14 10.05 2.51
N VAL A 89 -13.10 10.37 1.22
CA VAL A 89 -13.01 9.36 0.14
C VAL A 89 -11.61 9.31 -0.47
N ALA A 90 -11.19 10.34 -1.21
CA ALA A 90 -9.94 10.31 -1.97
C ALA A 90 -8.69 10.03 -1.12
N LEU A 91 -8.56 10.65 0.05
CA LEU A 91 -7.49 10.37 0.99
C LEU A 91 -7.49 8.90 1.41
N ALA A 92 -8.65 8.35 1.76
CA ALA A 92 -8.78 6.99 2.27
C ALA A 92 -8.39 5.95 1.22
N GLU A 93 -8.95 6.12 0.03
CA GLU A 93 -8.72 5.23 -1.10
C GLU A 93 -7.26 5.23 -1.55
N GLU A 94 -6.74 6.41 -1.87
CA GLU A 94 -5.38 6.52 -2.43
C GLU A 94 -4.32 6.19 -1.39
N PHE A 95 -4.57 6.51 -0.12
CA PHE A 95 -3.67 6.11 0.95
C PHE A 95 -3.67 4.60 1.18
N CYS A 96 -4.83 3.93 1.14
CA CYS A 96 -4.87 2.47 1.23
C CYS A 96 -4.15 1.82 0.03
N LYS A 97 -4.41 2.25 -1.20
CA LYS A 97 -3.66 1.79 -2.39
C LYS A 97 -2.15 1.98 -2.23
N PHE A 98 -1.73 3.16 -1.75
CA PHE A 98 -0.32 3.46 -1.46
C PHE A 98 0.29 2.51 -0.42
N LEU A 99 -0.43 2.23 0.67
CA LEU A 99 0.06 1.34 1.72
C LEU A 99 0.18 -0.10 1.24
N PHE A 100 -0.80 -0.60 0.50
CA PHE A 100 -0.74 -1.95 -0.06
C PHE A 100 0.42 -2.07 -1.07
N LEU A 101 0.59 -1.09 -1.94
CA LEU A 101 1.71 -1.07 -2.87
C LEU A 101 3.05 -1.00 -2.12
N LYS A 102 3.16 -0.15 -1.11
CA LYS A 102 4.41 0.04 -0.36
C LYS A 102 4.76 -1.15 0.53
N ALA A 103 3.79 -1.74 1.24
CA ALA A 103 4.05 -2.78 2.23
C ALA A 103 4.19 -4.19 1.63
N PHE A 104 3.52 -4.49 0.51
CA PHE A 104 3.51 -5.85 -0.04
C PHE A 104 4.30 -6.02 -1.34
N ILE A 105 4.49 -4.93 -2.09
CA ILE A 105 5.04 -4.99 -3.45
C ILE A 105 6.37 -4.25 -3.55
N CYS A 106 6.49 -3.08 -2.91
CA CYS A 106 7.68 -2.23 -3.03
C CYS A 106 8.96 -2.90 -2.55
N ASP A 107 8.92 -3.79 -1.55
CA ASP A 107 10.10 -4.52 -1.06
C ASP A 107 10.27 -5.89 -1.70
N ASP A 108 9.42 -6.26 -2.66
CA ASP A 108 9.58 -7.49 -3.41
C ASP A 108 10.83 -7.43 -4.30
N ARG A 109 11.51 -8.58 -4.43
CA ARG A 109 12.74 -8.74 -5.23
C ARG A 109 12.46 -8.61 -6.72
N GLU A 110 11.22 -8.90 -7.12
CA GLU A 110 10.74 -8.79 -8.49
C GLU A 110 10.39 -7.35 -8.89
N PHE A 111 10.39 -6.41 -7.93
CA PHE A 111 10.36 -4.97 -8.21
C PHE A 111 11.81 -4.49 -8.28
N ASP A 112 12.48 -4.69 -9.41
CA ASP A 112 13.90 -4.39 -9.54
C ASP A 112 14.20 -3.13 -10.36
N GLU A 113 13.17 -2.48 -10.91
CA GLU A 113 13.32 -1.22 -11.63
C GLU A 113 12.20 -0.20 -11.44
N PRO A 114 12.46 1.11 -11.65
CA PRO A 114 11.43 2.13 -11.48
C PRO A 114 10.17 1.89 -12.31
N PHE A 115 10.31 1.31 -13.50
CA PHE A 115 9.19 1.04 -14.41
C PHE A 115 8.22 0.01 -13.84
N ASP A 116 8.68 -0.96 -13.04
CA ASP A 116 7.81 -1.93 -12.35
C ASP A 116 6.76 -1.23 -11.48
N GLY A 117 7.11 -0.07 -10.91
CA GLY A 117 6.18 0.76 -10.16
C GLY A 117 4.95 1.15 -10.99
N ILE A 118 5.11 1.47 -12.27
CA ILE A 118 4.00 1.76 -13.19
C ILE A 118 3.06 0.57 -13.31
N ILE A 119 3.62 -0.61 -13.55
CA ILE A 119 2.84 -1.83 -13.77
C ILE A 119 2.10 -2.22 -12.50
N TYR A 120 2.81 -2.34 -11.38
CA TYR A 120 2.20 -2.78 -10.12
C TYR A 120 1.24 -1.74 -9.54
N GLY A 121 1.56 -0.44 -9.65
CA GLY A 121 0.64 0.63 -9.27
C GLY A 121 -0.65 0.61 -10.10
N ALA A 122 -0.53 0.38 -11.41
CA ALA A 122 -1.70 0.21 -12.28
C ALA A 122 -2.53 -1.02 -11.89
N MET A 123 -1.89 -2.16 -11.58
CA MET A 123 -2.61 -3.36 -11.14
C MET A 123 -3.38 -3.10 -9.84
N VAL A 124 -2.76 -2.45 -8.86
CA VAL A 124 -3.43 -2.04 -7.62
C VAL A 124 -4.65 -1.16 -7.92
N GLY A 125 -4.49 -0.15 -8.78
CA GLY A 125 -5.61 0.72 -9.20
C GLY A 125 -6.74 -0.05 -9.89
N CYS A 126 -6.41 -0.95 -10.81
CA CYS A 126 -7.40 -1.76 -11.54
C CYS A 126 -8.14 -2.75 -10.63
N GLY A 127 -7.42 -3.37 -9.70
CA GLY A 127 -8.02 -4.28 -8.73
C GLY A 127 -8.96 -3.58 -7.77
N PHE A 128 -8.55 -2.39 -7.29
CA PHE A 128 -9.40 -1.54 -6.46
C PHE A 128 -10.69 -1.17 -7.21
N ALA A 129 -10.52 -0.62 -8.42
CA ALA A 129 -11.63 -0.22 -9.28
C ALA A 129 -12.58 -1.39 -9.56
N THR A 130 -12.07 -2.61 -9.72
CA THR A 130 -12.89 -3.79 -9.99
C THR A 130 -13.84 -4.08 -8.82
N ILE A 131 -13.32 -4.15 -7.59
CA ILE A 131 -14.13 -4.48 -6.41
C ILE A 131 -15.09 -3.33 -6.07
N GLU A 132 -14.61 -2.09 -6.13
CA GLU A 132 -15.43 -0.91 -5.85
C GLU A 132 -16.53 -0.74 -6.92
N ASN A 133 -16.25 -0.99 -8.20
CA ASN A 133 -17.27 -0.96 -9.25
C ASN A 133 -18.34 -2.05 -9.07
N ILE A 134 -18.02 -3.23 -8.53
CA ILE A 134 -19.05 -4.23 -8.15
C ILE A 134 -20.01 -3.64 -7.10
N MET A 135 -19.46 -2.96 -6.10
CA MET A 135 -20.24 -2.37 -5.00
C MET A 135 -21.19 -1.25 -5.47
N TYR A 136 -20.81 -0.49 -6.50
CA TYR A 136 -21.68 0.53 -7.10
C TYR A 136 -22.69 -0.06 -8.09
N VAL A 137 -22.26 -0.94 -8.99
CA VAL A 137 -23.07 -1.36 -10.15
C VAL A 137 -24.16 -2.37 -9.78
N LEU A 138 -23.91 -3.28 -8.83
CA LEU A 138 -24.91 -4.25 -8.42
C LEU A 138 -26.18 -3.59 -7.84
N PRO A 139 -26.11 -2.64 -6.90
CA PRO A 139 -27.30 -2.00 -6.35
C PRO A 139 -27.88 -0.90 -7.26
N GLN A 140 -27.06 -0.22 -8.08
CA GLN A 140 -27.49 0.97 -8.84
C GLN A 140 -27.80 0.69 -10.32
N GLY A 141 -27.40 -0.48 -10.84
CA GLY A 141 -27.75 -0.94 -12.18
C GLY A 141 -26.80 -0.49 -13.29
N GLN A 142 -27.25 -0.73 -14.53
CA GLN A 142 -26.40 -0.67 -15.72
C GLN A 142 -25.89 0.75 -16.04
N GLU A 143 -26.71 1.79 -15.86
CA GLU A 143 -26.36 3.17 -16.22
C GLU A 143 -25.12 3.64 -15.46
N VAL A 144 -25.09 3.39 -14.15
CA VAL A 144 -23.92 3.65 -13.29
C VAL A 144 -22.71 2.86 -13.78
N GLY A 145 -22.90 1.59 -14.14
CA GLY A 145 -21.81 0.77 -14.66
C GLY A 145 -21.19 1.30 -15.96
N ILE A 146 -22.01 1.85 -16.86
CA ILE A 146 -21.51 2.46 -18.11
C ILE A 146 -20.72 3.73 -17.81
N ILE A 147 -21.23 4.62 -16.95
CA ILE A 147 -20.54 5.86 -16.61
C ILE A 147 -19.21 5.57 -15.91
N ARG A 148 -19.22 4.65 -14.92
CA ARG A 148 -18.01 4.26 -14.18
C ARG A 148 -16.98 3.55 -15.05
N MET A 149 -17.43 2.72 -16.00
CA MET A 149 -16.55 2.09 -17.01
C MET A 149 -15.74 3.11 -17.81
N LEU A 150 -16.33 4.27 -18.12
CA LEU A 150 -15.67 5.32 -18.90
C LEU A 150 -14.93 6.35 -18.04
N THR A 151 -15.20 6.40 -16.73
CA THR A 151 -14.70 7.45 -15.83
C THR A 151 -13.93 6.88 -14.64
N ALA A 152 -14.60 6.39 -13.60
CA ALA A 152 -13.99 5.91 -12.36
C ALA A 152 -12.95 4.81 -12.60
N VAL A 153 -13.28 3.80 -13.41
CA VAL A 153 -12.40 2.63 -13.60
C VAL A 153 -11.10 3.01 -14.33
N PRO A 154 -11.12 3.74 -15.46
CA PRO A 154 -9.91 4.34 -16.03
C PRO A 154 -9.21 5.31 -15.07
N GLY A 155 -9.96 6.12 -14.32
CA GLY A 155 -9.44 7.05 -13.31
C GLY A 155 -8.53 6.35 -12.31
N HIS A 156 -9.04 5.35 -11.59
CA HIS A 156 -8.26 4.56 -10.64
C HIS A 156 -7.07 3.84 -11.27
N ALA A 157 -7.21 3.30 -12.48
CA ALA A 157 -6.10 2.65 -13.17
C ALA A 157 -4.94 3.64 -13.40
N PHE A 158 -5.24 4.85 -13.89
CA PHE A 158 -4.24 5.86 -14.18
C PHE A 158 -3.75 6.64 -12.95
N PHE A 159 -4.58 6.82 -11.93
CA PHE A 159 -4.12 7.28 -10.61
C PHE A 159 -3.15 6.25 -10.01
N GLY A 160 -3.45 4.96 -10.13
CA GLY A 160 -2.53 3.87 -9.80
C GLY A 160 -1.22 3.94 -10.58
N VAL A 161 -1.25 4.23 -11.89
CA VAL A 161 -0.04 4.49 -12.70
C VAL A 161 0.78 5.66 -12.15
N ILE A 162 0.14 6.78 -11.83
CA ILE A 162 0.81 7.98 -11.30
C ILE A 162 1.43 7.68 -9.94
N LEU A 163 0.68 7.04 -9.03
CA LEU A 163 1.17 6.61 -7.73
C LEU A 163 2.37 5.66 -7.89
N GLY A 164 2.24 4.70 -8.79
CA GLY A 164 3.26 3.74 -9.17
C GLY A 164 4.54 4.38 -9.70
N TYR A 165 4.44 5.41 -10.54
CA TYR A 165 5.57 6.21 -11.02
C TYR A 165 6.36 6.82 -9.85
N PHE A 166 5.65 7.46 -8.92
CA PHE A 166 6.29 8.10 -7.78
C PHE A 166 6.88 7.09 -6.80
N ILE A 167 6.23 5.94 -6.57
CA ILE A 167 6.75 4.85 -5.74
C ILE A 167 7.97 4.18 -6.38
N GLY A 168 7.93 3.90 -7.68
CA GLY A 168 9.09 3.38 -8.41
C GLY A 168 10.28 4.33 -8.29
N ARG A 169 10.06 5.63 -8.51
CA ARG A 169 11.10 6.64 -8.26
C ARG A 169 11.52 6.71 -6.80
N ALA A 170 10.60 6.57 -5.86
CA ALA A 170 10.90 6.64 -4.44
C ALA A 170 11.83 5.50 -4.00
N LYS A 171 11.54 4.26 -4.41
CA LYS A 171 12.35 3.07 -4.12
C LYS A 171 13.79 3.25 -4.59
N PHE A 172 13.96 3.82 -5.78
CA PHE A 172 15.26 4.08 -6.38
C PHE A 172 15.63 5.56 -6.28
N SER A 173 15.48 6.22 -5.13
CA SER A 173 16.01 7.58 -4.94
C SER A 173 16.39 7.89 -3.50
N ILE A 174 17.40 8.76 -3.31
CA ILE A 174 17.78 9.28 -1.97
C ILE A 174 16.57 9.99 -1.31
N ASN A 175 15.80 10.73 -2.11
CA ASN A 175 14.67 11.53 -1.63
C ASN A 175 13.35 10.73 -1.71
N GLY A 176 13.39 9.43 -1.39
CA GLY A 176 12.25 8.53 -1.57
C GLY A 176 10.98 8.98 -0.82
N ALA A 177 11.13 9.54 0.38
CA ALA A 177 10.01 10.09 1.14
C ALA A 177 9.31 11.25 0.41
N ARG A 178 10.07 12.16 -0.21
CA ARG A 178 9.52 13.29 -0.97
C ARG A 178 8.80 12.80 -2.23
N HIS A 179 9.35 11.82 -2.94
CA HIS A 179 8.67 11.23 -4.09
C HIS A 179 7.36 10.55 -3.69
N SER A 180 7.38 9.76 -2.61
CA SER A 180 6.18 9.11 -2.06
C SER A 180 5.09 10.14 -1.71
N PHE A 181 5.46 11.19 -0.97
CA PHE A 181 4.54 12.25 -0.57
C PHE A 181 3.96 12.99 -1.78
N ASN A 182 4.80 13.39 -2.73
CA ASN A 182 4.35 14.11 -3.93
C ASN A 182 3.39 13.26 -4.77
N GLY A 183 3.66 11.95 -4.90
CA GLY A 183 2.79 11.04 -5.62
C GLY A 183 1.43 10.91 -4.95
N LEU A 184 1.43 10.64 -3.65
CA LEU A 184 0.22 10.50 -2.85
C LEU A 184 -0.62 11.80 -2.87
N ALA A 185 0.00 12.96 -2.64
CA ALA A 185 -0.68 14.24 -2.67
C ALA A 185 -1.31 14.55 -4.04
N LEU A 186 -0.62 14.20 -5.13
CA LEU A 186 -1.14 14.40 -6.49
C LEU A 186 -2.35 13.52 -6.78
N VAL A 187 -2.29 12.22 -6.43
CA VAL A 187 -3.43 11.32 -6.70
C VAL A 187 -4.63 11.64 -5.81
N ILE A 188 -4.41 12.03 -4.54
CA ILE A 188 -5.49 12.51 -3.67
C ILE A 188 -6.13 13.76 -4.25
N ALA A 189 -5.34 14.70 -4.79
CA ALA A 189 -5.88 15.91 -5.39
C ALA A 189 -6.72 15.62 -6.64
N LEU A 190 -6.21 14.76 -7.54
CA LEU A 190 -6.96 14.37 -8.75
C LEU A 190 -8.24 13.61 -8.40
N HIS A 191 -8.15 12.68 -7.45
CA HIS A 191 -9.28 11.86 -7.05
C HIS A 191 -10.33 12.66 -6.27
N GLY A 192 -9.92 13.53 -5.34
CA GLY A 192 -10.84 14.41 -4.61
C GLY A 192 -11.57 15.39 -5.52
N LEU A 193 -10.92 15.89 -6.59
CA LEU A 193 -11.60 16.68 -7.62
C LEU A 193 -12.63 15.84 -8.39
N TYR A 194 -12.31 14.58 -8.69
CA TYR A 194 -13.22 13.66 -9.37
C TYR A 194 -14.46 13.40 -8.52
N ASP A 195 -14.28 13.08 -7.23
CA ASP A 195 -15.36 12.82 -6.28
C ASP A 195 -16.21 14.06 -6.03
N THR A 196 -15.59 15.25 -5.94
CA THR A 196 -16.34 16.51 -5.83
C THR A 196 -17.29 16.69 -7.01
N ALA A 197 -16.82 16.39 -8.23
CA ALA A 197 -17.67 16.42 -9.42
C ALA A 197 -18.78 15.37 -9.31
N ALA A 198 -18.43 14.12 -9.02
CA ALA A 198 -19.38 13.01 -8.91
C ALA A 198 -20.50 13.29 -7.88
N PHE A 199 -20.15 13.84 -6.71
CA PHE A 199 -21.12 14.16 -5.65
C PHE A 199 -22.04 15.33 -5.97
N SER A 200 -21.62 16.24 -6.85
CA SER A 200 -22.47 17.37 -7.25
C SER A 200 -23.69 16.95 -8.07
N ASN A 201 -23.63 15.79 -8.74
CA ASN A 201 -24.73 15.19 -9.52
C ASN A 201 -25.43 16.16 -10.51
N THR A 202 -24.67 17.07 -11.12
CA THR A 202 -25.17 18.01 -12.14
C THR A 202 -24.73 17.60 -13.54
N ILE A 203 -25.42 18.04 -14.60
CA ILE A 203 -24.98 17.78 -15.99
C ILE A 203 -23.56 18.33 -16.23
N GLY A 204 -23.23 19.49 -15.64
CA GLY A 204 -21.90 20.09 -15.71
C GLY A 204 -20.79 19.22 -15.11
N SER A 205 -21.13 18.40 -14.12
CA SER A 205 -20.17 17.56 -13.39
C SER A 205 -19.58 16.43 -14.22
N TYR A 206 -20.34 15.88 -15.18
CA TYR A 206 -19.83 14.86 -16.08
C TYR A 206 -18.65 15.37 -16.91
N TYR A 207 -18.71 16.60 -17.43
CA TYR A 207 -17.59 17.21 -18.16
C TYR A 207 -16.34 17.32 -17.30
N LEU A 208 -16.49 17.69 -16.02
CA LEU A 208 -15.39 17.79 -15.08
C LEU A 208 -14.81 16.41 -14.74
N MET A 209 -15.64 15.39 -14.52
CA MET A 209 -15.22 14.01 -14.32
C MET A 209 -14.38 13.51 -15.52
N PHE A 210 -14.88 13.69 -16.75
CA PHE A 210 -14.15 13.32 -17.96
C PHE A 210 -12.83 14.10 -18.10
N ALA A 211 -12.83 15.41 -17.83
CA ALA A 211 -11.62 16.23 -17.89
C ALA A 211 -10.55 15.75 -16.91
N ILE A 212 -10.93 15.39 -15.69
CA ILE A 212 -10.02 14.88 -14.66
C ILE A 212 -9.48 13.50 -15.05
N VAL A 213 -10.33 12.61 -15.55
CA VAL A 213 -9.92 11.29 -16.03
C VAL A 213 -8.95 11.41 -17.22
N PHE A 214 -9.23 12.28 -18.19
CA PHE A 214 -8.32 12.55 -19.30
C PHE A 214 -6.99 13.17 -18.85
N LEU A 215 -7.02 14.07 -17.85
CA LEU A 215 -5.83 14.60 -17.23
C LEU A 215 -5.01 13.49 -16.55
N GLY A 216 -5.67 12.61 -15.80
CA GLY A 216 -5.06 11.43 -15.18
C GLY A 216 -4.41 10.51 -16.21
N ILE A 217 -5.11 10.21 -17.30
CA ILE A 217 -4.60 9.42 -18.42
C ILE A 217 -3.37 10.09 -19.03
N TYR A 218 -3.45 11.39 -19.36
CA TYR A 218 -2.34 12.14 -19.92
C TYR A 218 -1.11 12.11 -19.02
N LEU A 219 -1.27 12.40 -17.72
CA LEU A 219 -0.20 12.38 -16.74
C LEU A 219 0.39 10.97 -16.56
N GLY A 220 -0.45 9.94 -16.49
CA GLY A 220 -0.01 8.56 -16.37
C GLY A 220 0.74 8.06 -17.62
N LEU A 221 0.28 8.41 -18.81
CA LEU A 221 1.00 8.09 -20.06
C LEU A 221 2.33 8.84 -20.17
N LYS A 222 2.38 10.11 -19.74
CA LYS A 222 3.62 10.88 -19.64
C LYS A 222 4.60 10.21 -18.67
N ALA A 223 4.12 9.84 -17.48
CA ALA A 223 4.89 9.14 -16.45
C ALA A 223 5.45 7.79 -16.96
N LYS A 224 4.63 6.98 -17.64
CA LYS A 224 5.04 5.74 -18.30
C LYS A 224 6.17 6.00 -19.30
N ARG A 225 5.98 6.96 -20.23
CA ARG A 225 6.97 7.29 -21.27
C ARG A 225 8.31 7.75 -20.67
N GLU A 226 8.28 8.52 -19.58
CA GLU A 226 9.50 8.96 -18.89
C GLU A 226 10.29 7.78 -18.32
N LEU A 227 9.63 6.86 -17.62
CA LEU A 227 10.32 5.69 -17.04
C LEU A 227 10.73 4.66 -18.10
N GLU A 228 9.97 4.52 -19.18
CA GLU A 228 10.31 3.65 -20.32
C GLU A 228 11.61 4.12 -21.01
N LYS A 229 11.79 5.44 -21.18
CA LYS A 229 13.05 6.02 -21.67
C LYS A 229 14.22 5.73 -20.74
N LEU A 230 14.02 5.89 -19.44
CA LEU A 230 15.01 5.57 -18.40
C LEU A 230 15.41 4.08 -18.43
N ALA A 231 14.44 3.18 -18.54
CA ALA A 231 14.66 1.74 -18.60
C ALA A 231 15.44 1.34 -19.86
N THR A 232 15.07 1.90 -21.02
CA THR A 232 15.73 1.61 -22.31
C THR A 232 17.22 1.95 -22.28
N VAL A 233 17.58 3.11 -21.70
CA VAL A 233 18.99 3.53 -21.55
C VAL A 233 19.80 2.54 -20.70
N ILE A 234 19.18 1.93 -19.71
CA ILE A 234 19.83 0.96 -18.81
C ILE A 234 19.93 -0.42 -19.48
N GLN A 235 18.85 -0.88 -20.12
CA GLN A 235 18.74 -2.23 -20.67
C GLN A 235 19.57 -2.43 -21.94
N PHE A 236 19.66 -1.42 -22.80
CA PHE A 236 20.42 -1.45 -24.06
C PHE A 236 21.79 -0.76 -23.97
N SER A 237 22.32 -0.59 -22.76
CA SER A 237 23.68 -0.09 -22.64
C SER A 237 24.68 -1.08 -23.23
N ALA A 238 25.37 -0.66 -24.30
CA ALA A 238 26.44 -1.42 -24.93
C ALA A 238 27.70 -1.56 -24.04
N LYS A 239 27.72 -0.93 -22.87
CA LYS A 239 28.84 -1.01 -21.93
C LYS A 239 28.83 -2.37 -21.23
N GLN A 240 29.95 -3.08 -21.37
CA GLN A 240 30.21 -4.37 -20.73
C GLN A 240 31.31 -4.21 -19.68
N PHE A 241 31.11 -4.85 -18.54
CA PHE A 241 32.03 -4.80 -17.40
C PHE A 241 32.39 -6.21 -16.93
N PHE A 242 33.57 -6.39 -16.33
CA PHE A 242 33.99 -7.69 -15.77
C PHE A 242 34.29 -7.59 -14.27
N PRO A 243 33.83 -8.54 -13.46
CA PRO A 243 34.14 -8.60 -12.03
C PRO A 243 35.62 -8.94 -11.78
N LEU A 244 36.24 -8.30 -10.78
CA LEU A 244 37.64 -8.49 -10.41
C LEU A 244 37.89 -9.71 -9.50
N LYS A 245 36.89 -10.16 -8.72
CA LYS A 245 36.99 -11.33 -7.81
C LYS A 245 35.68 -12.12 -7.77
N GLY A 246 35.79 -13.44 -7.64
CA GLY A 246 34.67 -14.39 -7.48
C GLY A 246 34.91 -15.73 -8.21
N PRO A 247 34.27 -16.83 -7.79
CA PRO A 247 34.44 -18.16 -8.41
C PRO A 247 33.84 -18.28 -9.82
N GLU A 248 33.04 -17.31 -10.25
CA GLU A 248 32.43 -17.29 -11.58
C GLU A 248 33.36 -16.58 -12.58
N LYS A 249 33.96 -17.36 -13.50
CA LYS A 249 34.77 -16.87 -14.62
C LYS A 249 34.03 -15.80 -15.44
N LYS A 250 34.69 -14.65 -15.70
CA LYS A 250 34.75 -13.86 -16.96
C LYS A 250 33.47 -13.70 -17.82
N VAL A 251 32.25 -13.70 -17.28
CA VAL A 251 31.05 -13.33 -18.06
C VAL A 251 30.94 -11.79 -18.10
N PRO A 252 30.78 -11.17 -19.28
CA PRO A 252 30.58 -9.72 -19.39
C PRO A 252 29.23 -9.33 -18.77
N LEU A 253 29.27 -8.46 -17.77
CA LEU A 253 28.11 -7.87 -17.12
C LEU A 253 27.70 -6.59 -17.86
N HIS A 254 26.46 -6.53 -18.32
CA HIS A 254 25.85 -5.27 -18.77
C HIS A 254 25.37 -4.45 -17.56
N LEU A 255 25.01 -3.18 -17.77
CA LEU A 255 24.45 -2.34 -16.69
C LEU A 255 23.24 -3.00 -16.01
N LYS A 256 22.37 -3.69 -16.76
CA LYS A 256 21.26 -4.45 -16.18
C LYS A 256 21.72 -5.57 -15.24
N ASP A 257 22.81 -6.27 -15.57
CA ASP A 257 23.30 -7.40 -14.79
C ASP A 257 23.94 -6.90 -13.49
N ILE A 258 24.68 -5.79 -13.56
CA ILE A 258 25.23 -5.11 -12.38
C ILE A 258 24.09 -4.60 -11.49
N ARG A 259 23.05 -4.00 -12.07
CA ARG A 259 21.84 -3.56 -11.34
C ARG A 259 21.15 -4.73 -10.65
N CYS A 260 20.96 -5.83 -11.34
CA CYS A 260 20.37 -7.06 -10.79
C CYS A 260 21.21 -7.62 -9.64
N LEU A 261 22.53 -7.67 -9.78
CA LEU A 261 23.44 -8.16 -8.74
C LEU A 261 23.51 -7.22 -7.52
N LEU A 262 23.43 -5.90 -7.72
CA LEU A 262 23.26 -4.92 -6.63
C LEU A 262 21.93 -5.14 -5.89
N SER A 263 20.82 -5.33 -6.61
CA SER A 263 19.51 -5.60 -6.00
C SER A 263 19.46 -6.89 -5.18
N LYS A 264 20.23 -7.91 -5.62
CA LYS A 264 20.38 -9.20 -4.93
C LYS A 264 21.42 -9.16 -3.80
N GLY A 265 22.06 -8.02 -3.55
CA GLY A 265 23.12 -7.88 -2.55
C GLY A 265 24.42 -8.65 -2.87
N LYS A 266 24.58 -9.12 -4.11
CA LYS A 266 25.76 -9.86 -4.57
C LYS A 266 26.92 -8.95 -4.96
N LEU A 267 26.62 -7.69 -5.28
CA LEU A 267 27.60 -6.62 -5.48
C LEU A 267 27.33 -5.46 -4.54
N ILE A 268 28.35 -4.67 -4.25
CA ILE A 268 28.28 -3.43 -3.47
C ILE A 268 28.76 -2.26 -4.32
N PRO A 269 28.29 -1.01 -4.12
CA PRO A 269 28.72 0.14 -4.92
C PRO A 269 30.24 0.39 -4.97
N GLU A 270 30.94 -0.05 -3.93
CA GLU A 270 32.39 0.02 -3.78
C GLU A 270 33.14 -1.10 -4.51
N ASP A 271 32.44 -2.13 -5.04
CA ASP A 271 33.06 -3.15 -5.88
C ASP A 271 33.60 -2.53 -7.17
N ASN A 272 34.74 -3.04 -7.60
CA ASN A 272 35.45 -2.58 -8.78
C ASN A 272 35.21 -3.54 -9.94
N LEU A 273 34.88 -2.98 -11.11
CA LEU A 273 34.69 -3.72 -12.35
C LEU A 273 35.60 -3.16 -13.45
N ILE A 274 36.03 -4.00 -14.38
CA ILE A 274 36.84 -3.58 -15.53
C ILE A 274 35.89 -3.23 -16.68
N ASP A 275 35.95 -1.99 -17.17
CA ASP A 275 35.25 -1.58 -18.39
C ASP A 275 35.92 -2.23 -19.61
N LYS A 276 35.18 -3.06 -20.36
CA LYS A 276 35.70 -3.80 -21.51
C LYS A 276 36.30 -2.91 -22.59
N LYS A 277 35.72 -1.72 -22.82
CA LYS A 277 36.13 -0.84 -23.93
C LYS A 277 37.34 0.02 -23.56
N SER A 278 37.43 0.45 -22.31
CA SER A 278 38.52 1.35 -21.86
C SER A 278 39.64 0.63 -21.10
N GLY A 279 39.43 -0.62 -20.68
CA GLY A 279 40.37 -1.38 -19.84
C GLY A 279 40.54 -0.80 -18.42
N LYS A 280 39.88 0.33 -18.11
CA LYS A 280 39.99 0.99 -16.82
C LYS A 280 39.17 0.24 -15.79
N ILE A 281 39.76 0.12 -14.60
CA ILE A 281 39.03 -0.27 -13.41
C ILE A 281 38.15 0.92 -13.03
N LYS A 282 36.85 0.69 -12.95
CA LYS A 282 35.88 1.65 -12.46
C LYS A 282 35.15 1.01 -11.29
N SER A 283 34.96 1.76 -10.23
CA SER A 283 34.03 1.34 -9.19
C SER A 283 32.61 1.30 -9.78
N ILE A 284 31.73 0.45 -9.25
CA ILE A 284 30.30 0.49 -9.61
C ILE A 284 29.73 1.89 -9.37
N ARG A 285 30.27 2.60 -8.37
CA ARG A 285 30.07 4.04 -8.09
C ARG A 285 30.44 5.01 -9.22
N GLU A 286 31.38 4.67 -10.08
CA GLU A 286 31.75 5.48 -11.25
C GLU A 286 30.99 5.07 -12.51
N ILE A 287 30.54 3.81 -12.58
CA ILE A 287 29.87 3.24 -13.74
C ILE A 287 28.43 3.78 -13.87
N PHE A 288 27.73 3.82 -12.75
CA PHE A 288 26.43 4.47 -12.64
C PHE A 288 26.68 5.94 -12.23
N SER A 289 25.78 6.89 -12.54
CA SER A 289 25.97 8.26 -12.06
C SER A 289 25.92 8.29 -10.53
N THR A 290 26.59 9.25 -9.87
CA THR A 290 26.49 9.46 -8.40
C THR A 290 25.02 9.52 -7.94
N LYS A 291 24.14 9.99 -8.84
CA LYS A 291 22.69 10.06 -8.70
C LYS A 291 21.95 8.73 -8.82
N MET A 292 22.52 7.69 -9.46
CA MET A 292 22.02 6.30 -9.48
C MET A 292 22.62 5.48 -8.33
N ILE A 293 23.92 5.56 -8.04
CA ILE A 293 24.51 4.78 -6.92
C ILE A 293 24.00 5.18 -5.56
N SER A 294 23.74 6.47 -5.36
CA SER A 294 23.09 6.94 -4.13
C SER A 294 21.66 6.42 -3.96
N GLN A 295 21.02 5.94 -5.04
CA GLN A 295 19.70 5.29 -5.03
C GLN A 295 19.78 3.83 -4.60
N TYR A 296 20.91 3.17 -4.84
CA TYR A 296 21.12 1.75 -4.50
C TYR A 296 21.90 1.55 -3.19
N ARG A 297 22.60 2.59 -2.69
CA ARG A 297 23.22 2.59 -1.36
C ARG A 297 22.19 2.45 -0.23
N SER A 298 20.93 2.76 -0.53
CA SER A 298 19.78 2.69 0.36
C SER A 298 18.78 1.59 0.00
N LEU A 299 19.10 0.67 -0.93
CA LEU A 299 18.34 -0.58 -0.99
C LEU A 299 18.45 -1.19 0.41
N PRO A 300 17.33 -1.40 1.12
CA PRO A 300 17.36 -1.84 2.50
C PRO A 300 18.17 -3.14 2.59
N ARG A 301 19.40 -3.03 3.10
CA ARG A 301 20.07 -4.14 3.77
C ARG A 301 19.50 -4.34 5.18
N ILE A 302 18.68 -3.39 5.61
CA ILE A 302 18.11 -3.30 6.93
C ILE A 302 16.60 -3.42 6.75
N PRO A 303 15.92 -4.32 7.49
CA PRO A 303 14.47 -4.29 7.69
C PRO A 303 13.90 -2.88 7.81
N PHE A 304 12.67 -2.69 7.37
CA PHE A 304 11.92 -1.44 7.55
C PHE A 304 11.78 -1.08 9.04
N SER A 305 12.76 -0.36 9.60
CA SER A 305 12.68 0.18 10.95
C SER A 305 11.39 1.01 11.06
N GLY A 306 10.53 0.67 12.01
CA GLY A 306 9.22 1.33 12.11
C GLY A 306 9.33 2.83 12.33
N PHE A 307 8.24 3.53 12.05
CA PHE A 307 8.21 4.97 12.22
C PHE A 307 8.47 5.38 13.68
N PRO A 308 8.99 6.61 13.91
CA PRO A 308 8.99 7.21 15.24
C PRO A 308 7.60 7.16 15.86
N VAL A 309 7.49 6.95 17.18
CA VAL A 309 6.21 6.75 17.89
C VAL A 309 5.16 7.82 17.55
N LYS A 310 5.56 9.09 17.44
CA LYS A 310 4.66 10.18 17.04
C LYS A 310 4.05 9.98 15.66
N LEU A 311 4.86 9.54 14.70
CA LEU A 311 4.44 9.29 13.33
C LEU A 311 3.65 7.97 13.25
N PHE A 312 4.02 6.95 14.05
CA PHE A 312 3.23 5.74 14.22
C PHE A 312 1.78 6.05 14.61
N LEU A 313 1.56 6.91 15.62
CA LEU A 313 0.20 7.25 16.07
C LEU A 313 -0.63 7.89 14.95
N ILE A 314 -0.02 8.80 14.18
CA ILE A 314 -0.68 9.44 13.04
C ILE A 314 -1.04 8.41 11.97
N PHE A 315 -0.09 7.56 11.58
CA PHE A 315 -0.33 6.54 10.55
C PHE A 315 -1.29 5.45 11.04
N TYR A 316 -1.22 5.06 12.32
CA TYR A 316 -2.15 4.12 12.92
C TYR A 316 -3.59 4.65 12.84
N GLN A 317 -3.80 5.93 13.16
CA GLN A 317 -5.10 6.59 13.04
C GLN A 317 -5.58 6.62 11.58
N LEU A 318 -4.72 7.04 10.65
CA LEU A 318 -5.06 7.13 9.22
C LEU A 318 -5.33 5.77 8.57
N THR A 319 -4.84 4.68 9.18
CA THR A 319 -4.98 3.31 8.67
C THR A 319 -5.97 2.47 9.47
N PHE A 320 -6.63 3.03 10.47
CA PHE A 320 -7.55 2.30 11.36
C PHE A 320 -6.91 1.07 11.99
N GLY A 321 -5.63 1.20 12.30
CA GLY A 321 -4.81 0.16 12.91
C GLY A 321 -4.27 -0.92 11.99
N LEU A 322 -4.52 -0.81 10.69
CA LEU A 322 -3.87 -1.67 9.69
C LEU A 322 -2.39 -1.37 9.53
N TYR A 323 -1.91 -0.21 9.97
CA TYR A 323 -0.49 0.11 9.97
C TYR A 323 0.34 -0.98 10.64
N LEU A 324 0.00 -1.39 11.87
CA LEU A 324 0.84 -2.35 12.62
C LEU A 324 0.88 -3.71 11.92
N TYR A 325 -0.22 -4.04 11.27
CA TYR A 325 -0.37 -5.23 10.45
C TYR A 325 0.53 -5.17 9.20
N PHE A 326 0.48 -4.08 8.42
CA PHE A 326 1.34 -3.89 7.23
C PHE A 326 2.82 -3.74 7.60
N TRP A 327 3.10 -3.06 8.71
CA TRP A 327 4.44 -2.92 9.27
C TRP A 327 5.04 -4.29 9.60
N TYR A 328 4.28 -5.12 10.31
CA TYR A 328 4.71 -6.46 10.65
C TYR A 328 4.96 -7.30 9.41
N LEU A 329 4.09 -7.20 8.41
CA LEU A 329 4.28 -7.91 7.15
C LEU A 329 5.56 -7.49 6.41
N GLY A 330 5.81 -6.17 6.29
CA GLY A 330 7.01 -5.66 5.64
C GLY A 330 8.29 -6.11 6.36
N ASN A 331 8.23 -6.27 7.69
CA ASN A 331 9.39 -6.58 8.52
C ASN A 331 9.55 -8.05 8.91
N TYR A 332 8.54 -8.90 8.70
CA TYR A 332 8.59 -10.24 9.27
C TYR A 332 9.77 -11.04 8.70
N ARG A 333 10.11 -10.80 7.43
CA ARG A 333 11.13 -11.53 6.66
C ARG A 333 12.53 -11.30 7.21
N ASP A 334 12.71 -10.30 8.05
CA ASP A 334 14.01 -9.90 8.53
C ASP A 334 14.27 -10.36 9.97
N PHE A 335 13.29 -11.00 10.64
CA PHE A 335 13.55 -11.64 11.92
C PHE A 335 14.47 -12.85 11.75
N ALA A 336 15.60 -12.91 12.47
CA ALA A 336 16.67 -13.91 12.32
C ALA A 336 16.23 -15.40 12.28
N SER A 337 15.01 -15.71 12.75
CA SER A 337 14.44 -17.08 12.76
C SER A 337 13.16 -17.24 11.93
N TYR A 338 12.83 -16.32 11.02
CA TYR A 338 11.57 -16.37 10.24
C TYR A 338 11.42 -17.68 9.44
N LYS A 339 12.52 -18.25 8.94
CA LYS A 339 12.54 -19.52 8.20
C LYS A 339 12.07 -20.74 9.02
N LYS A 340 12.01 -20.62 10.36
CA LYS A 340 11.50 -21.68 11.26
C LYS A 340 9.98 -21.60 11.45
N LEU A 341 9.29 -20.61 10.87
CA LEU A 341 7.83 -20.50 10.96
C LEU A 341 7.18 -21.54 10.04
N LYS A 342 6.32 -22.40 10.61
CA LYS A 342 5.61 -23.47 9.88
C LYS A 342 4.56 -22.97 8.86
N ILE A 343 4.21 -21.67 8.87
CA ILE A 343 3.18 -21.10 7.99
C ILE A 343 3.73 -19.81 7.38
N ASN A 344 3.50 -19.62 6.07
CA ASN A 344 3.83 -18.38 5.36
C ASN A 344 3.11 -17.19 6.03
N PRO A 345 3.84 -16.23 6.59
CA PRO A 345 3.24 -15.15 7.34
C PRO A 345 2.66 -14.04 6.45
N GLU A 346 2.90 -14.05 5.14
CA GLU A 346 2.07 -13.27 4.19
C GLU A 346 0.66 -13.84 4.10
N LEU A 347 0.53 -15.17 4.04
CA LEU A 347 -0.77 -15.86 4.09
C LEU A 347 -1.44 -15.69 5.45
N ARG A 348 -0.68 -15.77 6.55
CA ARG A 348 -1.23 -15.42 7.85
C ARG A 348 -1.70 -13.99 7.84
N ALA A 349 -0.84 -13.04 7.46
CA ALA A 349 -1.21 -11.64 7.35
C ALA A 349 -2.51 -11.50 6.56
N LEU A 350 -2.55 -11.95 5.33
CA LEU A 350 -3.74 -11.85 4.51
C LEU A 350 -4.98 -12.44 5.21
N SER A 351 -4.84 -13.58 5.90
CA SER A 351 -5.91 -14.18 6.71
C SER A 351 -6.40 -13.25 7.84
N LEU A 352 -5.53 -12.43 8.43
CA LEU A 352 -5.89 -11.51 9.52
C LEU A 352 -6.75 -10.39 8.98
N PHE A 353 -6.28 -9.77 7.90
CA PHE A 353 -7.02 -8.74 7.20
C PHE A 353 -8.39 -9.26 6.78
N ILE A 354 -8.43 -10.49 6.23
CA ILE A 354 -9.67 -11.14 5.84
C ILE A 354 -10.58 -11.36 7.05
N LEU A 355 -10.09 -11.97 8.12
CA LEU A 355 -10.91 -12.33 9.29
C LEU A 355 -11.35 -11.13 10.13
N THR A 356 -10.66 -9.99 10.07
CA THR A 356 -11.06 -8.79 10.83
C THR A 356 -11.94 -7.85 10.01
N ILE A 357 -11.71 -7.74 8.69
CA ILE A 357 -12.40 -6.77 7.85
C ILE A 357 -13.61 -7.38 7.12
N LEU A 358 -13.47 -8.57 6.52
CA LEU A 358 -14.55 -9.15 5.70
C LEU A 358 -15.80 -9.50 6.51
N PRO A 359 -15.73 -10.08 7.73
CA PRO A 359 -16.94 -10.30 8.50
C PRO A 359 -17.68 -9.00 8.85
N TYR A 360 -16.95 -7.93 9.21
CA TYR A 360 -17.55 -6.63 9.45
C TYR A 360 -18.24 -6.10 8.19
N PHE A 361 -17.57 -6.24 7.04
CA PHE A 361 -18.10 -5.87 5.74
C PHE A 361 -19.37 -6.67 5.38
N PHE A 362 -19.34 -7.99 5.49
CA PHE A 362 -20.49 -8.85 5.17
C PHE A 362 -21.65 -8.72 6.15
N TYR A 363 -21.39 -8.35 7.40
CA TYR A 363 -22.44 -8.19 8.40
C TYR A 363 -23.09 -6.80 8.36
N ARG A 364 -22.31 -5.73 8.21
CA ARG A 364 -22.87 -4.35 8.20
C ARG A 364 -23.27 -3.87 6.81
N ILE A 365 -22.52 -4.23 5.77
CA ILE A 365 -22.59 -3.56 4.46
C ILE A 365 -23.26 -4.44 3.41
N ALA A 366 -22.91 -5.72 3.33
CA ALA A 366 -23.53 -6.62 2.35
C ALA A 366 -25.06 -6.71 2.44
N PRO A 367 -25.71 -6.68 3.63
CA PRO A 367 -27.17 -6.69 3.71
C PRO A 367 -27.78 -5.46 3.04
N ASN A 368 -27.23 -4.27 3.27
CA ASN A 368 -27.69 -3.03 2.63
C ASN A 368 -27.48 -3.07 1.10
N ALA A 369 -26.31 -3.54 0.65
CA ALA A 369 -25.99 -3.66 -0.78
C ALA A 369 -26.86 -4.72 -1.50
N LEU A 370 -27.41 -5.68 -0.76
CA LEU A 370 -28.23 -6.78 -1.27
C LEU A 370 -29.73 -6.64 -0.90
N GLY A 371 -30.15 -5.48 -0.38
CA GLY A 371 -31.55 -5.21 -0.02
C GLY A 371 -32.12 -6.09 1.11
N MET A 372 -31.27 -6.66 1.97
CA MET A 372 -31.68 -7.49 3.10
C MET A 372 -32.02 -6.64 4.34
N GLN A 373 -32.89 -7.17 5.20
CA GLN A 373 -33.32 -6.51 6.44
C GLN A 373 -32.16 -6.35 7.44
N ARG A 374 -32.10 -5.20 8.11
CA ARG A 374 -31.05 -4.87 9.08
C ARG A 374 -31.22 -5.72 10.36
N ALA A 375 -30.10 -6.15 10.95
CA ALA A 375 -30.10 -6.90 12.21
C ALA A 375 -30.64 -6.06 13.39
N SER A 376 -31.10 -6.71 14.46
CA SER A 376 -31.58 -6.02 15.66
C SER A 376 -30.41 -5.33 16.40
N PRO A 377 -30.66 -4.25 17.16
CA PRO A 377 -29.61 -3.55 17.90
C PRO A 377 -28.82 -4.45 18.86
N GLU A 378 -29.48 -5.45 19.46
CA GLU A 378 -28.82 -6.42 20.35
C GLU A 378 -27.85 -7.31 19.58
N MET A 379 -28.26 -7.80 18.40
CA MET A 379 -27.41 -8.59 17.52
C MET A 379 -26.18 -7.80 17.04
N ASP A 380 -26.35 -6.50 16.78
CA ASP A 380 -25.25 -5.61 16.44
C ASP A 380 -24.22 -5.48 17.57
N ILE A 381 -24.67 -5.36 18.82
CA ILE A 381 -23.77 -5.30 19.99
C ILE A 381 -22.99 -6.62 20.12
N PHE A 382 -23.67 -7.77 20.05
CA PHE A 382 -23.01 -9.08 20.12
C PHE A 382 -21.98 -9.26 19.00
N PHE A 383 -22.35 -8.88 17.78
CA PHE A 383 -21.46 -8.96 16.63
C PHE A 383 -20.24 -8.05 16.80
N ASN A 384 -20.45 -6.79 17.21
CA ASN A 384 -19.37 -5.83 17.44
C ASN A 384 -18.38 -6.33 18.52
N LEU A 385 -18.88 -6.95 19.60
CA LEU A 385 -18.06 -7.54 20.65
C LEU A 385 -17.28 -8.77 20.14
N ALA A 386 -17.93 -9.63 19.34
CA ALA A 386 -17.28 -10.77 18.71
C ALA A 386 -16.14 -10.32 17.77
N MET A 387 -16.35 -9.26 16.99
CA MET A 387 -15.32 -8.68 16.12
C MET A 387 -14.14 -8.11 16.91
N ALA A 388 -14.40 -7.40 18.01
CA ALA A 388 -13.33 -6.96 18.92
C ALA A 388 -12.55 -8.15 19.51
N GLY A 389 -13.23 -9.25 19.82
CA GLY A 389 -12.61 -10.50 20.28
C GLY A 389 -11.72 -11.13 19.22
N ILE A 390 -12.20 -11.25 17.98
CA ILE A 390 -11.45 -11.80 16.85
C ILE A 390 -10.17 -10.99 16.60
N GLU A 391 -10.26 -9.66 16.54
CA GLU A 391 -9.09 -8.77 16.40
C GLU A 391 -8.05 -8.99 17.52
N THR A 392 -8.53 -9.13 18.76
CA THR A 392 -7.71 -9.29 19.96
C THR A 392 -6.99 -10.64 19.99
N VAL A 393 -7.72 -11.73 19.79
CA VAL A 393 -7.17 -13.09 19.66
C VAL A 393 -6.11 -13.09 18.57
N PHE A 394 -6.38 -12.37 17.51
CA PHE A 394 -5.49 -12.31 16.40
C PHE A 394 -4.18 -11.56 16.73
N LEU A 395 -4.26 -10.32 17.24
CA LEU A 395 -3.08 -9.57 17.70
C LEU A 395 -2.26 -10.37 18.72
N TYR A 396 -2.92 -11.15 19.60
CA TYR A 396 -2.23 -12.03 20.55
C TYR A 396 -1.30 -13.02 19.83
N PHE A 397 -1.77 -13.69 18.78
CA PHE A 397 -0.95 -14.62 18.00
C PHE A 397 0.20 -13.90 17.28
N GLN A 398 -0.06 -12.70 16.73
CA GLN A 398 0.96 -11.89 16.07
C GLN A 398 2.08 -11.53 17.05
N PHE A 399 1.71 -10.96 18.21
CA PHE A 399 2.65 -10.50 19.22
C PHE A 399 3.41 -11.65 19.83
N LYS A 400 2.74 -12.79 20.09
CA LYS A 400 3.40 -14.01 20.56
C LYS A 400 4.47 -14.51 19.61
N MET A 401 4.30 -14.29 18.31
CA MET A 401 5.28 -14.69 17.31
C MET A 401 6.58 -13.89 17.44
N PHE A 402 6.50 -12.56 17.49
CA PHE A 402 7.70 -11.73 17.48
C PHE A 402 8.23 -11.36 18.87
N ALA A 403 7.42 -11.45 19.93
CA ALA A 403 7.90 -11.30 21.30
C ALA A 403 8.98 -12.32 21.66
N ARG A 404 8.98 -13.50 21.02
CA ARG A 404 10.09 -14.47 21.14
C ARG A 404 11.41 -13.90 20.60
N PHE A 405 11.38 -13.11 19.54
CA PHE A 405 12.58 -12.47 18.99
C PHE A 405 13.04 -11.32 19.89
N LEU A 406 12.10 -10.53 20.40
CA LEU A 406 12.38 -9.41 21.29
C LEU A 406 13.06 -9.86 22.59
N LYS A 407 12.60 -10.95 23.21
CA LYS A 407 13.19 -11.51 24.45
C LYS A 407 14.66 -11.89 24.33
N ASN A 408 15.15 -12.16 23.13
CA ASN A 408 16.56 -12.52 22.92
C ASN A 408 17.48 -11.29 22.96
N LYS A 409 16.95 -10.08 22.80
CA LYS A 409 17.73 -8.83 22.72
C LYS A 409 17.28 -7.71 23.66
N LEU A 410 16.10 -7.82 24.25
CA LEU A 410 15.55 -6.86 25.21
C LEU A 410 15.32 -7.57 26.55
N GLU A 411 15.79 -6.97 27.64
CA GLU A 411 15.65 -7.51 29.00
C GLU A 411 14.18 -7.59 29.45
N LYS A 412 13.36 -6.60 29.10
CA LYS A 412 11.96 -6.49 29.50
C LYS A 412 11.09 -5.98 28.33
N PRO A 413 10.75 -6.83 27.35
CA PRO A 413 9.79 -6.45 26.30
C PRO A 413 8.37 -6.35 26.85
N PHE A 414 7.48 -5.70 26.10
CA PHE A 414 6.08 -5.49 26.46
C PHE A 414 5.34 -6.77 26.86
N SER A 415 4.38 -6.62 27.77
CA SER A 415 3.50 -7.71 28.19
C SER A 415 2.38 -7.93 27.18
N ILE A 416 2.43 -9.06 26.44
CA ILE A 416 1.39 -9.42 25.48
C ILE A 416 0.01 -9.42 26.14
N THR A 417 -0.14 -10.07 27.29
CA THR A 417 -1.43 -10.16 28.00
C THR A 417 -2.00 -8.78 28.30
N LEU A 418 -1.19 -7.87 28.83
CA LEU A 418 -1.64 -6.52 29.17
C LEU A 418 -2.07 -5.74 27.93
N ILE A 419 -1.26 -5.76 26.87
CA ILE A 419 -1.54 -5.07 25.60
C ILE A 419 -2.84 -5.59 24.99
N ILE A 420 -3.03 -6.90 24.97
CA ILE A 420 -4.20 -7.56 24.37
C ILE A 420 -5.47 -7.26 25.17
N CYS A 421 -5.41 -7.32 26.51
CA CYS A 421 -6.56 -6.96 27.35
C CYS A 421 -6.95 -5.48 27.18
N LEU A 422 -5.98 -4.56 27.20
CA LEU A 422 -6.26 -3.13 26.99
C LEU A 422 -6.82 -2.86 25.60
N PHE A 423 -6.24 -3.47 24.57
CA PHE A 423 -6.72 -3.32 23.19
C PHE A 423 -8.15 -3.84 23.02
N PHE A 424 -8.47 -5.00 23.61
CA PHE A 424 -9.81 -5.56 23.58
C PHE A 424 -10.84 -4.63 24.20
N ILE A 425 -10.56 -4.13 25.42
CA ILE A 425 -11.47 -3.22 26.13
C ILE A 425 -11.74 -1.97 25.29
N LEU A 426 -10.69 -1.37 24.75
CA LEU A 426 -10.82 -0.18 23.90
C LEU A 426 -11.53 -0.48 22.57
N SER A 427 -11.28 -1.64 21.96
CA SER A 427 -11.92 -2.05 20.70
C SER A 427 -13.40 -2.36 20.88
N ALA A 428 -13.74 -3.08 21.94
CA ALA A 428 -15.12 -3.37 22.33
C ALA A 428 -15.86 -2.05 22.59
N LEU A 429 -15.32 -1.20 23.47
CA LEU A 429 -15.92 0.09 23.81
C LEU A 429 -16.15 0.96 22.58
N LYS A 430 -15.17 1.03 21.66
CA LYS A 430 -15.30 1.78 20.41
C LYS A 430 -16.42 1.24 19.53
N LYS A 431 -16.45 -0.09 19.29
CA LYS A 431 -17.44 -0.67 18.36
C LYS A 431 -18.85 -0.71 18.92
N THR A 432 -19.01 -0.76 20.24
CA THR A 432 -20.33 -0.74 20.89
C THR A 432 -20.77 0.67 21.29
N LEU A 433 -19.96 1.70 21.01
CA LEU A 433 -20.31 3.09 21.32
C LEU A 433 -21.51 3.52 20.46
N PRO A 434 -22.66 3.89 21.06
CA PRO A 434 -23.81 4.36 20.30
C PRO A 434 -23.51 5.70 19.63
N GLN A 435 -23.93 5.86 18.37
CA GLN A 435 -23.81 7.14 17.65
C GLN A 435 -24.62 8.29 18.29
N THR A 436 -25.56 7.96 19.18
CA THR A 436 -26.38 8.93 19.92
C THR A 436 -25.64 9.60 21.08
N VAL A 437 -24.43 9.15 21.42
CA VAL A 437 -23.64 9.75 22.52
C VAL A 437 -23.19 11.16 22.14
N PRO A 438 -23.37 12.17 23.01
CA PRO A 438 -22.85 13.52 22.76
C PRO A 438 -21.35 13.50 22.50
N TYR A 439 -20.92 14.23 21.46
CA TYR A 439 -19.53 14.24 21.01
C TYR A 439 -18.99 12.84 20.64
N TYR A 440 -19.83 11.95 20.11
CA TYR A 440 -19.47 10.60 19.63
C TYR A 440 -18.13 10.58 18.89
N LEU A 441 -17.93 11.54 17.99
CA LEU A 441 -16.70 11.79 17.25
C LEU A 441 -15.44 11.92 18.10
N ILE A 442 -15.51 12.74 19.15
CA ILE A 442 -14.39 13.01 20.05
C ILE A 442 -14.06 11.71 20.80
N TRP A 443 -15.08 10.98 21.24
CA TRP A 443 -14.91 9.68 21.88
C TRP A 443 -14.32 8.64 20.92
N GLU A 444 -14.78 8.58 19.68
CA GLU A 444 -14.26 7.65 18.67
C GLU A 444 -12.79 7.95 18.37
N ILE A 445 -12.43 9.22 18.11
CA ILE A 445 -11.04 9.64 17.89
C ILE A 445 -10.18 9.34 19.12
N LEU A 446 -10.68 9.65 20.33
CA LEU A 446 -9.97 9.37 21.58
C LEU A 446 -9.73 7.88 21.76
N LEU A 447 -10.72 7.04 21.50
CA LEU A 447 -10.58 5.58 21.61
C LEU A 447 -9.60 5.03 20.58
N ILE A 448 -9.63 5.50 19.33
CA ILE A 448 -8.64 5.09 18.32
C ILE A 448 -7.23 5.57 18.72
N PHE A 449 -7.11 6.79 19.26
CA PHE A 449 -5.84 7.32 19.75
C PHE A 449 -5.31 6.50 20.93
N LEU A 450 -6.16 6.12 21.89
CA LEU A 450 -5.81 5.25 23.01
C LEU A 450 -5.41 3.85 22.54
N GLN A 451 -6.12 3.28 21.56
CA GLN A 451 -5.73 2.01 20.92
C GLN A 451 -4.34 2.13 20.27
N GLY A 452 -4.11 3.23 19.55
CA GLY A 452 -2.80 3.55 18.99
C GLY A 452 -1.73 3.71 20.07
N GLY A 453 -2.03 4.37 21.18
CA GLY A 453 -1.13 4.52 22.33
C GLY A 453 -0.72 3.19 22.95
N VAL A 454 -1.67 2.27 23.12
CA VAL A 454 -1.38 0.90 23.58
C VAL A 454 -0.44 0.19 22.60
N LEU A 455 -0.70 0.28 21.29
CA LEU A 455 0.15 -0.35 20.28
C LEU A 455 1.48 0.38 20.03
N ALA A 456 1.58 1.65 20.40
CA ALA A 456 2.83 2.39 20.34
C ALA A 456 3.90 1.84 21.30
N ILE A 457 3.48 1.21 22.41
CA ILE A 457 4.39 0.47 23.31
C ILE A 457 5.05 -0.68 22.55
N VAL A 458 4.25 -1.44 21.80
CA VAL A 458 4.74 -2.53 20.94
C VAL A 458 5.70 -1.98 19.87
N GLN A 459 5.31 -0.90 19.20
CA GLN A 459 6.15 -0.27 18.17
C GLN A 459 7.48 0.26 18.73
N ASN A 460 7.48 0.81 19.94
CA ASN A 460 8.69 1.29 20.59
C ASN A 460 9.70 0.16 20.82
N ASP A 461 9.25 -0.97 21.36
CA ASP A 461 10.10 -2.14 21.59
C ASP A 461 10.62 -2.73 20.27
N LEU A 462 9.79 -2.74 19.22
CA LEU A 462 10.23 -3.15 17.89
C LEU A 462 11.31 -2.22 17.33
N ASN A 463 11.18 -0.91 17.53
CA ASN A 463 12.20 0.06 17.13
C ASN A 463 13.50 -0.10 17.94
N LEU A 464 13.40 -0.42 19.24
CA LEU A 464 14.58 -0.71 20.08
C LEU A 464 15.29 -1.99 19.64
N TYR A 465 14.54 -3.04 19.30
CA TYR A 465 15.08 -4.27 18.75
C TYR A 465 15.89 -4.02 17.48
N TRP A 466 15.34 -3.27 16.52
CA TRP A 466 16.05 -2.97 15.28
C TRP A 466 17.31 -2.14 15.50
N LYS A 467 17.24 -1.14 16.39
CA LYS A 467 18.44 -0.40 16.82
C LYS A 467 19.51 -1.29 17.44
N ALA A 468 19.13 -2.35 18.17
CA ALA A 468 20.06 -3.31 18.73
C ALA A 468 20.62 -4.27 17.65
N GLU A 469 19.77 -4.72 16.71
CA GLU A 469 20.18 -5.56 15.58
C GLU A 469 21.22 -4.85 14.69
N ASP A 470 20.98 -3.58 14.37
CA ASP A 470 21.88 -2.74 13.59
C ASP A 470 23.26 -2.59 14.24
N LYS A 471 23.31 -2.50 15.58
CA LYS A 471 24.58 -2.43 16.34
C LYS A 471 25.34 -3.75 16.38
N THR A 472 24.65 -4.88 16.28
CA THR A 472 25.24 -6.23 16.36
C THR A 472 25.60 -6.84 15.01
N THR A 473 25.13 -6.25 13.91
CA THR A 473 25.55 -6.65 12.56
C THR A 473 26.96 -6.10 12.35
N PRO A 474 28.03 -6.93 12.29
CA PRO A 474 29.36 -6.40 12.08
C PRO A 474 29.37 -5.60 10.78
N ALA A 475 29.94 -4.41 10.84
CA ALA A 475 30.41 -3.69 9.67
C ALA A 475 31.50 -4.54 8.99
N ASN A 476 31.09 -5.60 8.30
CA ASN A 476 31.92 -6.38 7.40
C ASN A 476 32.21 -5.49 6.18
N HIS A 477 33.05 -4.47 6.38
CA HIS A 477 34.02 -3.96 5.43
C HIS A 477 34.79 -2.70 5.89
N GLN A 478 34.68 -2.24 7.14
CA GLN A 478 35.46 -1.06 7.58
C GLN A 478 36.71 -1.34 8.44
N ASP A 479 36.87 -2.53 9.04
CA ASP A 479 38.03 -2.82 9.91
C ASP A 479 39.10 -3.77 9.30
N LYS A 480 39.31 -3.72 7.98
CA LYS A 480 40.51 -4.32 7.36
C LYS A 480 41.25 -3.33 6.46
N LEU A 481 41.55 -2.15 6.99
CA LEU A 481 42.68 -1.34 6.54
C LEU A 481 43.76 -1.42 7.62
N ALA A 482 44.47 -2.54 7.65
CA ALA A 482 45.80 -2.54 8.25
C ALA A 482 46.68 -1.58 7.41
N PRO A 483 47.48 -0.70 8.03
CA PRO A 483 48.35 0.19 7.27
C PRO A 483 49.39 -0.67 6.55
N LEU A 484 49.46 -0.52 5.22
CA LEU A 484 50.64 -0.91 4.45
C LEU A 484 51.82 -0.13 5.02
N LYS A 485 52.64 -0.80 5.85
CA LYS A 485 54.00 -0.35 6.15
C LYS A 485 54.78 -0.43 4.83
N VAL A 486 55.30 0.72 4.40
CA VAL A 486 56.50 0.78 3.57
C VAL A 486 57.69 0.53 4.47
#